data_AF-A0AAU7UEH8-F1
#
_entry.id   AF-A0AAU7UEH8-F1
#
_cell.length_a   1.000
_cell.length_b   1.000
_cell.length_c   1.000
_cell.angle_alpha   90.00
_cell.angle_beta   90.00
_cell.angle_gamma   90.00
#
_symmetry.space_group_name_H-M   'P 1'
#
loop_
_entity.id
_entity.type
_entity.pdbx_description
1 polymer ?
#
loop_
_entity_poly.entity_id
_entity_poly.type
_entity_poly.pdbx_seq_one_letter_code
_entity_poly.pdbx_strand_id
1 'polypeptide(L)'
;MNRSLPVGLALGLLSTLGSASAQQLSAYRQMAAALDRAVSVRSSGSAASLPALQEAQSAFALLRPTLSSDLIRSGLERSLQAAQAALGRSPADLEAQVTQARGLMRKALHDQTLQQLSSDPTHAAPQLGLLASEFALQGQSRSRFLAAAQGGHADVAARLLRQAAATRVQANLKQASVPQNDAQRIQTYLTLARATSWFTVIQDAPEVAPLQVSQFGAALRELTGHDDAALGTTLVSLKAGSTRLVQAVQQSLRPPASTPTAVAPVKPATTTKAAPAVVPAVSPAVTPSTSEPVTPVPDAAPVSTPPETLPSESGASDAVYAGLGRALVAAGHADTPLARTALMQAGQALNAAPPELRSTPRYTAFAAALVHAQNQNGLRPAEVQALIGQFAGLEGSLTDQPTSTLDALSSASAQALGAPVRPLLFLLLGLLAFYPLYLLNLAFGGRNTYWRAISLGVLLLFLPTLLEGLGGLLGWLGDLTGLVGLRPLSNLSLYQGAWGLPLLALLVLAAIGLTSYGFRGLCRQFGLLGSSSASRSEAQPALEWDEEL
;
A
#
# COMPACT_ATOMS: atom_id res chain seq x y z
N MET A 1 58.04 -44.22 32.94
CA MET A 1 57.89 -42.84 33.48
C MET A 1 56.64 -42.25 32.85
N ASN A 2 55.51 -42.30 33.57
CA ASN A 2 54.88 -41.16 34.27
C ASN A 2 54.30 -40.12 33.27
N ARG A 3 53.01 -39.75 33.24
CA ARG A 3 51.99 -39.66 34.30
C ARG A 3 50.58 -39.49 33.67
N SER A 4 49.59 -39.81 34.49
CA SER A 4 48.12 -39.76 34.39
C SER A 4 47.44 -38.36 34.38
N LEU A 5 46.31 -38.23 33.64
CA LEU A 5 44.97 -37.56 33.88
C LEU A 5 44.87 -36.18 34.60
N PRO A 6 43.87 -35.30 34.30
CA PRO A 6 42.40 -35.54 34.38
C PRO A 6 41.51 -34.90 33.26
N VAL A 7 40.36 -35.47 32.88
CA VAL A 7 38.97 -35.13 33.31
C VAL A 7 38.70 -33.64 33.60
N GLY A 8 37.83 -33.01 32.79
CA GLY A 8 37.27 -31.69 33.11
C GLY A 8 36.38 -31.09 32.02
N LEU A 9 35.06 -31.33 32.13
CA LEU A 9 33.95 -30.41 31.78
C LEU A 9 34.03 -29.59 30.47
N ALA A 10 33.26 -30.05 29.47
CA ALA A 10 32.56 -29.16 28.54
C ALA A 10 31.21 -29.76 28.11
N LEU A 11 30.45 -30.26 29.10
CA LEU A 11 29.00 -30.38 28.98
C LEU A 11 28.42 -29.01 29.35
N GLY A 12 27.86 -28.28 28.38
CA GLY A 12 27.09 -27.08 28.69
C GLY A 12 27.13 -25.99 27.63
N LEU A 13 26.69 -26.26 26.40
CA LEU A 13 26.35 -25.19 25.44
C LEU A 13 25.08 -25.49 24.60
N LEU A 14 24.26 -26.47 24.99
CA LEU A 14 23.01 -26.81 24.27
C LEU A 14 21.71 -26.34 24.96
N SER A 15 21.75 -25.28 25.76
CA SER A 15 20.57 -24.78 26.50
C SER A 15 20.23 -23.29 26.31
N THR A 16 20.66 -22.65 25.22
CA THR A 16 20.34 -21.23 24.95
C THR A 16 19.19 -21.00 23.95
N LEU A 17 18.59 -22.05 23.37
CA LEU A 17 17.46 -21.90 22.43
C LEU A 17 16.11 -21.63 23.12
N GLY A 18 16.02 -21.76 24.45
CA GLY A 18 14.77 -21.56 25.21
C GLY A 18 14.57 -20.17 25.81
N SER A 19 15.61 -19.35 25.94
CA SER A 19 15.54 -18.04 26.62
C SER A 19 15.10 -16.90 25.69
N ALA A 20 15.40 -16.99 24.40
CA ALA A 20 15.03 -15.97 23.42
C ALA A 20 13.51 -15.83 23.26
N SER A 21 12.75 -16.93 23.28
CA SER A 21 11.28 -16.90 23.12
C SER A 21 10.57 -16.34 24.36
N ALA A 22 11.03 -16.68 25.56
CA ALA A 22 10.46 -16.16 26.81
C ALA A 22 10.69 -14.65 26.96
N GLN A 23 11.88 -14.17 26.58
CA GLN A 23 12.23 -12.75 26.62
C GLN A 23 11.48 -11.93 25.55
N GLN A 24 11.21 -12.53 24.38
CA GLN A 24 10.34 -11.93 23.37
C GLN A 24 8.89 -11.83 23.84
N LEU A 25 8.37 -12.86 24.50
CA LEU A 25 7.02 -12.88 25.05
C LEU A 25 6.83 -11.88 26.19
N SER A 26 7.85 -11.69 27.04
CA SER A 26 7.80 -10.69 28.12
C SER A 26 7.85 -9.27 27.55
N ALA A 27 8.70 -8.99 26.56
CA ALA A 27 8.75 -7.70 25.89
C ALA A 27 7.42 -7.36 25.19
N TYR A 28 6.77 -8.34 24.56
CA TYR A 28 5.44 -8.15 23.97
C TYR A 28 4.41 -7.75 25.02
N ARG A 29 4.34 -8.49 26.14
CA ARG A 29 3.39 -8.21 27.22
C ARG A 29 3.66 -6.85 27.87
N GLN A 30 4.93 -6.50 28.04
CA GLN A 30 5.34 -5.21 28.59
C GLN A 30 4.89 -4.07 27.67
N MET A 31 5.15 -4.18 26.36
CA MET A 31 4.68 -3.19 25.38
C MET A 31 3.15 -3.07 25.39
N ALA A 32 2.42 -4.18 25.39
CA ALA A 32 0.96 -4.18 25.40
C ALA A 32 0.41 -3.51 26.68
N ALA A 33 0.96 -3.84 27.85
CA ALA A 33 0.56 -3.26 29.12
C ALA A 33 0.91 -1.77 29.22
N ALA A 34 2.07 -1.36 28.70
CA ALA A 34 2.50 0.03 28.66
C ALA A 34 1.59 0.88 27.76
N LEU A 35 1.20 0.36 26.59
CA LEU A 35 0.22 0.99 25.70
C LEU A 35 -1.16 1.13 26.35
N ASP A 36 -1.67 0.08 26.99
CA ASP A 36 -2.96 0.15 27.71
C ASP A 36 -2.93 1.15 28.86
N ARG A 37 -1.81 1.20 29.59
CA ARG A 37 -1.58 2.17 30.66
C ARG A 37 -1.54 3.59 30.12
N ALA A 38 -0.89 3.83 28.98
CA ALA A 38 -0.81 5.15 28.35
C ALA A 38 -2.20 5.73 28.07
N VAL A 39 -3.16 4.90 27.65
CA VAL A 39 -4.56 5.31 27.44
C VAL A 39 -5.29 5.50 28.76
N SER A 40 -5.15 4.57 29.73
CA SER A 40 -5.92 4.63 30.98
C SER A 40 -5.56 5.85 31.85
N VAL A 41 -4.27 6.22 31.91
CA VAL A 41 -3.80 7.37 32.69
C VAL A 41 -3.98 8.70 31.97
N ARG A 42 -4.39 8.69 30.69
CA ARG A 42 -4.55 9.91 29.88
C ARG A 42 -5.60 10.86 30.45
N SER A 43 -6.60 10.30 31.13
CA SER A 43 -7.65 11.04 31.84
C SER A 43 -7.10 11.93 32.96
N SER A 44 -5.95 11.57 33.53
CA SER A 44 -5.26 12.34 34.59
C SER A 44 -4.34 13.44 34.04
N GLY A 45 -4.13 13.51 32.72
CA GLY A 45 -3.28 14.53 32.06
C GLY A 45 -2.38 13.95 30.97
N SER A 46 -1.84 14.81 30.09
CA SER A 46 -0.95 14.38 28.98
C SER A 46 0.41 13.91 29.48
N ALA A 47 0.95 14.56 30.52
CA ALA A 47 2.23 14.20 31.13
C ALA A 47 2.22 12.81 31.78
N ALA A 48 1.05 12.34 32.26
CA ALA A 48 0.93 11.02 32.90
C ALA A 48 1.09 9.86 31.90
N SER A 49 0.74 10.06 30.63
CA SER A 49 0.85 9.03 29.58
C SER A 49 2.25 8.89 28.99
N LEU A 50 3.10 9.93 29.10
CA LEU A 50 4.43 9.97 28.48
C LEU A 50 5.36 8.83 28.99
N PRO A 51 5.49 8.57 30.31
CA PRO A 51 6.33 7.48 30.80
C PRO A 51 5.88 6.11 30.27
N ALA A 52 4.56 5.91 30.15
CA ALA A 52 4.01 4.66 29.63
C ALA A 52 4.31 4.49 28.13
N LEU A 53 4.29 5.56 27.33
CA LEU A 53 4.71 5.49 25.92
C LEU A 53 6.22 5.28 25.75
N GLN A 54 7.04 5.83 26.64
CA GLN A 54 8.49 5.57 26.66
C GLN A 54 8.79 4.11 27.03
N GLU A 55 8.07 3.55 27.99
CA GLU A 55 8.14 2.11 28.33
C GLU A 55 7.71 1.23 27.15
N ALA A 56 6.66 1.62 26.42
CA ALA A 56 6.26 0.90 25.21
C ALA A 56 7.35 0.95 24.12
N GLN A 57 8.05 2.08 23.98
CA GLN A 57 9.13 2.24 22.99
C GLN A 57 10.37 1.43 23.35
N SER A 58 10.74 1.35 24.63
CA SER A 58 11.86 0.50 25.08
C SER A 58 11.55 -0.99 24.91
N ALA A 59 10.32 -1.42 25.23
CA ALA A 59 9.87 -2.77 24.98
C ALA A 59 9.83 -3.10 23.48
N PHE A 60 9.43 -2.14 22.63
CA PHE A 60 9.47 -2.29 21.18
C PHE A 60 10.91 -2.48 20.66
N ALA A 61 11.91 -1.77 21.20
CA ALA A 61 13.31 -1.93 20.79
C ALA A 61 13.81 -3.38 20.99
N LEU A 62 13.34 -4.06 22.04
CA LEU A 62 13.65 -5.46 22.31
C LEU A 62 12.93 -6.44 21.38
N LEU A 63 11.71 -6.08 20.92
CA LEU A 63 10.92 -6.88 19.97
C LEU A 63 11.34 -6.66 18.52
N ARG A 64 11.86 -5.47 18.19
CA ARG A 64 12.19 -5.04 16.83
C ARG A 64 12.98 -6.07 16.01
N PRO A 65 14.06 -6.70 16.52
CA PRO A 65 14.85 -7.66 15.74
C PRO A 65 14.13 -8.99 15.50
N THR A 66 13.04 -9.26 16.21
CA THR A 66 12.33 -10.55 16.16
C THR A 66 11.11 -10.49 15.26
N LEU A 67 10.72 -9.30 14.81
CA LEU A 67 9.65 -9.07 13.84
C LEU A 67 10.10 -9.46 12.43
N SER A 68 9.38 -10.40 11.82
CA SER A 68 9.68 -10.96 10.49
C SER A 68 9.32 -10.04 9.32
N SER A 69 8.46 -9.03 9.54
CA SER A 69 7.98 -8.12 8.51
C SER A 69 8.45 -6.68 8.75
N ASP A 70 9.16 -6.11 7.78
CA ASP A 70 9.62 -4.72 7.81
C ASP A 70 8.45 -3.71 7.78
N LEU A 71 7.33 -4.10 7.14
CA LEU A 71 6.09 -3.31 7.13
C LEU A 71 5.47 -3.21 8.52
N ILE A 72 5.43 -4.33 9.28
CA ILE A 72 4.94 -4.33 10.67
C ILE A 72 5.89 -3.53 11.56
N ARG A 73 7.20 -3.67 11.38
CA ARG A 73 8.22 -2.96 12.14
C ARG A 73 8.09 -1.44 11.98
N SER A 74 8.10 -0.97 10.73
CA SER A 74 7.95 0.45 10.40
C SER A 74 6.56 1.00 10.78
N GLY A 75 5.51 0.19 10.66
CA GLY A 75 4.16 0.53 11.11
C GLY A 75 4.06 0.74 12.62
N LEU A 76 4.66 -0.16 13.42
CA LEU A 76 4.71 -0.05 14.88
C LEU A 76 5.50 1.18 15.32
N GLU A 77 6.67 1.40 14.74
CA GLU A 77 7.49 2.58 15.02
C GLU A 77 6.73 3.89 14.72
N ARG A 78 6.10 3.98 13.54
CA ARG A 78 5.28 5.14 13.18
C ARG A 78 4.09 5.33 14.12
N SER A 79 3.42 4.25 14.53
CA SER A 79 2.29 4.33 15.46
C SER A 79 2.69 4.78 16.87
N LEU A 80 3.88 4.40 17.35
CA LEU A 80 4.43 4.86 18.63
C LEU A 80 4.81 6.34 18.57
N GLN A 81 5.46 6.78 17.48
CA GLN A 81 5.77 8.19 17.26
C GLN A 81 4.50 9.03 17.14
N ALA A 82 3.49 8.53 16.41
CA ALA A 82 2.19 9.19 16.29
C ALA A 82 1.44 9.26 17.63
N ALA A 83 1.52 8.21 18.46
CA ALA A 83 0.94 8.22 19.81
C ALA A 83 1.61 9.27 20.71
N GLN A 84 2.93 9.44 20.62
CA GLN A 84 3.64 10.51 21.33
C GLN A 84 3.22 11.90 20.84
N ALA A 85 3.12 12.10 19.52
CA ALA A 85 2.64 13.35 18.95
C ALA A 85 1.18 13.66 19.33
N ALA A 86 0.33 12.63 19.44
CA ALA A 86 -1.07 12.76 19.82
C ALA A 86 -1.27 13.23 21.28
N LEU A 87 -0.26 13.11 22.15
CA LEU A 87 -0.31 13.64 23.52
C LEU A 87 -0.67 15.13 23.55
N GLY A 88 -0.17 15.91 22.58
CA GLY A 88 -0.43 17.34 22.44
C GLY A 88 -1.73 17.72 21.73
N ARG A 89 -2.46 16.74 21.15
CA ARG A 89 -3.67 16.99 20.35
C ARG A 89 -4.94 16.65 21.10
N SER A 90 -5.20 15.36 21.33
CA SER A 90 -6.40 14.92 22.03
C SER A 90 -6.25 13.53 22.66
N PRO A 91 -6.99 13.21 23.74
CA PRO A 91 -7.06 11.85 24.29
C PRO A 91 -7.57 10.81 23.29
N ALA A 92 -8.52 11.19 22.44
CA ALA A 92 -9.10 10.30 21.43
C ALA A 92 -8.10 9.93 20.32
N ASP A 93 -7.27 10.89 19.88
CA ASP A 93 -6.20 10.62 18.92
C ASP A 93 -5.16 9.66 19.53
N LEU A 94 -4.74 9.89 20.78
CA LEU A 94 -3.84 8.97 21.48
C LEU A 94 -4.40 7.54 21.50
N GLU A 95 -5.66 7.38 21.91
CA GLU A 95 -6.29 6.06 21.98
C GLU A 95 -6.39 5.39 20.60
N ALA A 96 -6.67 6.15 19.54
CA ALA A 96 -6.70 5.63 18.18
C ALA A 96 -5.31 5.14 17.72
N GLN A 97 -4.25 5.93 17.95
CA GLN A 97 -2.87 5.54 17.60
C GLN A 97 -2.42 4.31 18.40
N VAL A 98 -2.73 4.26 19.69
CA VAL A 98 -2.46 3.09 20.54
C VAL A 98 -3.23 1.87 20.04
N THR A 99 -4.50 2.03 19.67
CA THR A 99 -5.32 0.95 19.11
C THR A 99 -4.76 0.41 17.80
N GLN A 100 -4.20 1.28 16.96
CA GLN A 100 -3.50 0.88 15.74
C GLN A 100 -2.22 0.09 16.06
N ALA A 101 -1.39 0.58 16.99
CA ALA A 101 -0.20 -0.12 17.46
C ALA A 101 -0.55 -1.52 17.98
N ARG A 102 -1.61 -1.64 18.81
CA ARG A 102 -2.13 -2.92 19.30
C ARG A 102 -2.59 -3.84 18.18
N GLY A 103 -3.18 -3.30 17.11
CA GLY A 103 -3.58 -4.07 15.93
C GLY A 103 -2.39 -4.71 15.23
N LEU A 104 -1.33 -3.91 14.99
CA LEU A 104 -0.09 -4.37 14.37
C LEU A 104 0.66 -5.38 15.24
N MET A 105 0.70 -5.17 16.56
CA MET A 105 1.26 -6.14 17.51
C MET A 105 0.55 -7.49 17.41
N ARG A 106 -0.80 -7.49 17.40
CA ARG A 106 -1.58 -8.71 17.25
C ARG A 106 -1.33 -9.40 15.92
N LYS A 107 -1.22 -8.65 14.83
CA LYS A 107 -0.90 -9.18 13.50
C LYS A 107 0.48 -9.84 13.49
N ALA A 108 1.49 -9.19 14.09
CA ALA A 108 2.83 -9.76 14.22
C ALA A 108 2.82 -11.10 14.96
N LEU A 109 2.20 -11.13 16.15
CA LEU A 109 2.10 -12.33 16.97
C LEU A 109 1.34 -13.44 16.25
N HIS A 110 0.23 -13.10 15.59
CA HIS A 110 -0.58 -14.03 14.80
C HIS A 110 0.25 -14.69 13.68
N ASP A 111 0.89 -13.90 12.83
CA ASP A 111 1.60 -14.40 11.66
C ASP A 111 2.82 -15.25 12.07
N GLN A 112 3.58 -14.80 13.09
CA GLN A 112 4.71 -15.56 13.63
C GLN A 112 4.28 -16.89 14.24
N THR A 113 3.20 -16.88 15.04
CA THR A 113 2.72 -18.10 15.70
C THR A 113 2.21 -19.10 14.65
N LEU A 114 1.48 -18.65 13.62
CA LEU A 114 1.00 -19.56 12.56
C LEU A 114 2.14 -20.10 11.69
N GLN A 115 3.14 -19.27 11.39
CA GLN A 115 4.34 -19.71 10.67
C GLN A 115 5.10 -20.78 11.46
N GLN A 116 5.30 -20.57 12.76
CA GLN A 116 5.94 -21.56 13.63
C GLN A 116 5.09 -22.83 13.74
N LEU A 117 3.78 -22.70 13.90
CA LEU A 117 2.86 -23.84 13.99
C LEU A 117 2.87 -24.71 12.72
N SER A 118 3.06 -24.09 11.55
CA SER A 118 3.20 -24.81 10.28
C SER A 118 4.56 -25.47 10.07
N SER A 119 5.59 -25.02 10.80
CA SER A 119 6.97 -25.52 10.67
C SER A 119 7.29 -26.58 11.74
N ASP A 120 7.07 -26.25 13.01
CA ASP A 120 7.22 -27.15 14.16
C ASP A 120 6.24 -26.74 15.29
N PRO A 121 5.20 -27.55 15.57
CA PRO A 121 4.20 -27.25 16.60
C PRO A 121 4.78 -27.09 18.02
N THR A 122 5.93 -27.71 18.31
CA THR A 122 6.54 -27.67 19.64
C THR A 122 7.14 -26.30 19.96
N HIS A 123 7.59 -25.57 18.94
CA HIS A 123 8.18 -24.22 19.07
C HIS A 123 7.13 -23.13 19.30
N ALA A 124 5.90 -23.34 18.83
CA ALA A 124 4.79 -22.39 19.00
C ALA A 124 4.14 -22.44 20.39
N ALA A 125 4.33 -23.52 21.15
CA ALA A 125 3.69 -23.78 22.44
C ALA A 125 3.65 -22.60 23.43
N PRO A 126 4.75 -21.85 23.67
CA PRO A 126 4.74 -20.72 24.62
C PRO A 126 3.95 -19.50 24.11
N GLN A 127 3.75 -19.36 22.79
CA GLN A 127 3.02 -18.25 22.18
C GLN A 127 1.51 -18.51 22.09
N LEU A 128 1.09 -19.78 21.97
CA LEU A 128 -0.33 -20.14 21.86
C LEU A 128 -1.19 -19.60 23.01
N GLY A 129 -0.66 -19.66 24.24
CA GLY A 129 -1.36 -19.15 25.42
C GLY A 129 -1.60 -17.64 25.37
N LEU A 130 -0.60 -16.90 24.88
CA LEU A 130 -0.64 -15.45 24.70
C LEU A 130 -1.54 -15.05 23.54
N LEU A 131 -1.45 -15.75 22.40
CA LEU A 131 -2.27 -15.50 21.23
C LEU A 131 -3.76 -15.71 21.56
N ALA A 132 -4.08 -16.78 22.30
CA ALA A 132 -5.43 -17.01 22.78
C ALA A 132 -5.93 -15.91 23.72
N SER A 133 -5.07 -15.33 24.57
CA SER A 133 -5.46 -14.18 25.40
C SER A 133 -5.62 -12.89 24.60
N GLU A 134 -4.75 -12.61 23.63
CA GLU A 134 -4.84 -11.41 22.78
C GLU A 134 -6.15 -11.42 21.97
N PHE A 135 -6.55 -12.58 21.44
CA PHE A 135 -7.83 -12.77 20.76
C PHE A 135 -9.02 -12.91 21.74
N ALA A 136 -8.77 -12.87 23.06
CA ALA A 136 -9.71 -13.15 24.17
C ALA A 136 -10.57 -14.40 23.92
N LEU A 137 -9.93 -15.47 23.51
CA LEU A 137 -10.51 -16.80 23.54
C LEU A 137 -10.63 -17.24 25.00
N GLN A 138 -11.85 -17.59 25.41
CA GLN A 138 -12.17 -18.08 26.75
C GLN A 138 -12.93 -19.41 26.67
N GLY A 139 -12.95 -20.15 27.79
CA GLY A 139 -13.70 -21.40 27.93
C GLY A 139 -13.47 -22.39 26.77
N GLN A 140 -14.57 -22.82 26.15
CA GLN A 140 -14.56 -23.82 25.08
C GLN A 140 -13.84 -23.34 23.80
N SER A 141 -13.90 -22.05 23.47
CA SER A 141 -13.19 -21.51 22.30
C SER A 141 -11.68 -21.55 22.48
N ARG A 142 -11.21 -21.31 23.72
CA ARG A 142 -9.78 -21.44 24.07
C ARG A 142 -9.33 -22.88 24.00
N SER A 143 -10.07 -23.82 24.59
CA SER A 143 -9.69 -25.23 24.57
C SER A 143 -9.69 -25.82 23.16
N ARG A 144 -10.67 -25.47 22.31
CA ARG A 144 -10.68 -25.88 20.89
C ARG A 144 -9.50 -25.33 20.11
N PHE A 145 -9.15 -24.07 20.31
CA PHE A 145 -7.98 -23.48 19.67
C PHE A 145 -6.67 -24.16 20.11
N LEU A 146 -6.47 -24.34 21.41
CA LEU A 146 -5.26 -24.98 21.93
C LEU A 146 -5.16 -26.44 21.49
N ALA A 147 -6.27 -27.19 21.50
CA ALA A 147 -6.30 -28.57 21.02
C ALA A 147 -5.98 -28.66 19.52
N ALA A 148 -6.55 -27.77 18.69
CA ALA A 148 -6.24 -27.72 17.26
C ALA A 148 -4.77 -27.38 16.99
N ALA A 149 -4.21 -26.41 17.70
CA ALA A 149 -2.82 -26.02 17.55
C ALA A 149 -1.85 -27.12 18.03
N GLN A 150 -2.07 -27.67 19.23
CA GLN A 150 -1.23 -28.75 19.77
C GLN A 150 -1.34 -30.06 18.97
N GLY A 151 -2.49 -30.31 18.34
CA GLY A 151 -2.70 -31.44 17.44
C GLY A 151 -2.13 -31.26 16.02
N GLY A 152 -1.38 -30.19 15.74
CA GLY A 152 -0.79 -29.93 14.42
C GLY A 152 -1.80 -29.49 13.36
N HIS A 153 -3.04 -29.16 13.73
CA HIS A 153 -4.06 -28.68 12.81
C HIS A 153 -4.01 -27.15 12.65
N ALA A 154 -2.90 -26.65 12.09
CA ALA A 154 -2.63 -25.22 11.94
C ALA A 154 -3.76 -24.48 11.20
N ASP A 155 -4.34 -25.08 10.17
CA ASP A 155 -5.46 -24.49 9.42
C ASP A 155 -6.72 -24.28 10.27
N VAL A 156 -7.03 -25.24 11.14
CA VAL A 156 -8.18 -25.16 12.05
C VAL A 156 -7.93 -24.07 13.10
N ALA A 157 -6.72 -24.02 13.66
CA ALA A 157 -6.32 -22.97 14.59
C ALA A 157 -6.41 -21.57 13.96
N ALA A 158 -5.92 -21.41 12.74
CA ALA A 158 -6.00 -20.15 11.98
C ALA A 158 -7.46 -19.75 11.68
N ARG A 159 -8.35 -20.69 11.33
CA ARG A 159 -9.78 -20.40 11.14
C ARG A 159 -10.47 -19.95 12.43
N LEU A 160 -10.16 -20.57 13.57
CA LEU A 160 -10.73 -20.17 14.87
C LEU A 160 -10.29 -18.75 15.28
N LEU A 161 -9.03 -18.38 15.04
CA LEU A 161 -8.54 -17.02 15.29
C LEU A 161 -9.21 -15.99 14.37
N ARG A 162 -9.35 -16.30 13.08
CA ARG A 162 -10.08 -15.46 12.12
C ARG A 162 -11.54 -15.26 12.53
N GLN A 163 -12.21 -16.31 13.02
CA GLN A 163 -13.58 -16.22 13.53
C GLN A 163 -13.67 -15.25 14.72
N ALA A 164 -12.73 -15.34 15.67
CA ALA A 164 -12.70 -14.45 16.82
C ALA A 164 -12.46 -12.99 16.41
N ALA A 165 -11.52 -12.73 15.52
CA ALA A 165 -11.27 -11.39 15.00
C ALA A 165 -12.48 -10.84 14.22
N ALA A 166 -13.08 -11.62 13.31
CA ALA A 166 -14.27 -11.22 12.55
C ALA A 166 -15.45 -10.86 13.47
N THR A 167 -15.67 -11.64 14.53
CA THR A 167 -16.72 -11.38 15.53
C THR A 167 -16.46 -10.05 16.26
N ARG A 168 -15.20 -9.72 16.56
CA ARG A 168 -14.84 -8.44 17.17
C ARG A 168 -14.98 -7.25 16.21
N VAL A 169 -14.61 -7.41 14.94
CA VAL A 169 -14.88 -6.39 13.90
C VAL A 169 -16.37 -6.09 13.87
N GLN A 170 -17.22 -7.12 13.78
CA GLN A 170 -18.67 -6.96 13.78
C GLN A 170 -19.18 -6.31 15.08
N ALA A 171 -18.68 -6.72 16.25
CA ALA A 171 -19.09 -6.16 17.54
C ALA A 171 -18.79 -4.65 17.64
N ASN A 172 -17.59 -4.22 17.22
CA ASN A 172 -17.25 -2.80 17.17
C ASN A 172 -18.12 -2.07 16.14
N LEU A 173 -18.26 -2.58 14.91
CA LEU A 173 -19.08 -1.94 13.89
C LEU A 173 -20.56 -1.81 14.29
N LYS A 174 -21.10 -2.74 15.08
CA LYS A 174 -22.47 -2.63 15.65
C LYS A 174 -22.61 -1.44 16.61
N GLN A 175 -21.55 -1.08 17.32
CA GLN A 175 -21.52 0.07 18.24
C GLN A 175 -21.31 1.40 17.51
N ALA A 176 -20.80 1.39 16.28
CA ALA A 176 -20.65 2.60 15.47
C ALA A 176 -22.01 3.11 14.98
N SER A 177 -22.30 4.38 15.21
CA SER A 177 -23.53 5.05 14.79
C SER A 177 -23.21 6.42 14.19
N VAL A 178 -24.15 6.99 13.44
CA VAL A 178 -24.03 8.39 13.02
C VAL A 178 -24.08 9.26 14.30
N PRO A 179 -23.09 10.14 14.53
CA PRO A 179 -23.03 10.93 15.75
C PRO A 179 -24.07 12.05 15.74
N GLN A 180 -24.68 12.31 16.90
CA GLN A 180 -25.61 13.44 17.10
C GLN A 180 -24.95 14.59 17.88
N ASN A 181 -23.80 14.32 18.51
CA ASN A 181 -23.01 15.29 19.27
C ASN A 181 -21.52 14.90 19.23
N ASP A 182 -20.67 15.81 19.71
CA ASP A 182 -19.21 15.64 19.67
C ASP A 182 -18.71 14.44 20.49
N ALA A 183 -19.36 14.16 21.62
CA ALA A 183 -19.03 12.99 22.44
C ALA A 183 -19.27 11.68 21.68
N GLN A 184 -20.39 11.55 20.97
CA GLN A 184 -20.69 10.42 20.10
C GLN A 184 -19.78 10.37 18.87
N ARG A 185 -19.34 11.52 18.34
CA ARG A 185 -18.38 11.59 17.22
C ARG A 185 -17.04 10.98 17.63
N ILE A 186 -16.54 11.35 18.81
CA ILE A 186 -15.33 10.74 19.41
C ILE A 186 -15.54 9.23 19.61
N GLN A 187 -16.68 8.83 20.17
CA GLN A 187 -16.97 7.42 20.42
C GLN A 187 -17.04 6.60 19.13
N THR A 188 -17.63 7.15 18.07
CA THR A 188 -17.71 6.54 16.74
C THR A 188 -16.32 6.44 16.10
N TYR A 189 -15.49 7.48 16.23
CA TYR A 189 -14.11 7.48 15.76
C TYR A 189 -13.31 6.35 16.40
N LEU A 190 -13.34 6.25 17.74
CA LEU A 190 -12.65 5.20 18.48
C LEU A 190 -13.16 3.80 18.12
N THR A 191 -14.47 3.65 17.95
CA THR A 191 -15.08 2.36 17.59
C THR A 191 -14.66 1.92 16.18
N LEU A 192 -14.59 2.84 15.23
CA LEU A 192 -14.05 2.58 13.88
C LEU A 192 -12.55 2.26 13.92
N ALA A 193 -11.76 2.96 14.73
CA ALA A 193 -10.34 2.65 14.91
C ALA A 193 -10.14 1.23 15.49
N ARG A 194 -10.93 0.85 16.50
CA ARG A 194 -10.93 -0.52 17.06
C ARG A 194 -11.34 -1.55 16.04
N ALA A 195 -12.40 -1.30 15.25
CA ALA A 195 -12.82 -2.20 14.19
C ALA A 195 -11.72 -2.41 13.13
N THR A 196 -11.08 -1.32 12.69
CA THR A 196 -9.98 -1.34 11.72
C THR A 196 -8.76 -2.11 12.26
N SER A 197 -8.43 -1.92 13.53
CA SER A 197 -7.35 -2.62 14.23
C SER A 197 -7.58 -4.14 14.33
N TRP A 198 -8.84 -4.60 14.45
CA TRP A 198 -9.18 -6.02 14.36
C TRP A 198 -9.20 -6.55 12.93
N PHE A 199 -9.65 -5.72 11.99
CA PHE A 199 -9.69 -6.06 10.58
C PHE A 199 -8.29 -6.26 9.98
N THR A 200 -7.31 -5.44 10.40
CA THR A 200 -5.91 -5.53 9.99
C THR A 200 -5.31 -6.92 10.20
N VAL A 201 -5.78 -7.65 11.23
CA VAL A 201 -5.28 -8.98 11.55
C VAL A 201 -5.69 -10.02 10.50
N ILE A 202 -6.88 -9.87 9.92
CA ILE A 202 -7.52 -10.86 9.05
C ILE A 202 -7.53 -10.46 7.58
N GLN A 203 -7.13 -9.22 7.24
CA GLN A 203 -7.28 -8.64 5.90
C GLN A 203 -6.67 -9.46 4.73
N ASP A 204 -5.69 -10.32 5.02
CA ASP A 204 -5.01 -11.14 4.01
C ASP A 204 -5.75 -12.45 3.69
N ALA A 205 -6.86 -12.74 4.38
CA ALA A 205 -7.60 -13.99 4.22
C ALA A 205 -8.62 -13.93 3.06
N PRO A 206 -8.78 -15.02 2.28
CA PRO A 206 -9.64 -15.03 1.10
C PRO A 206 -11.14 -14.81 1.41
N GLU A 207 -11.58 -15.16 2.62
CA GLU A 207 -12.96 -14.97 3.08
C GLU A 207 -13.31 -13.50 3.39
N VAL A 208 -12.33 -12.58 3.26
CA VAL A 208 -12.45 -11.14 3.60
C VAL A 208 -12.94 -10.26 2.45
N ALA A 209 -13.03 -10.80 1.23
CA ALA A 209 -13.58 -10.12 0.05
C ALA A 209 -14.85 -9.24 0.27
N PRO A 210 -15.82 -9.55 1.17
CA PRO A 210 -16.98 -8.67 1.40
C PRO A 210 -16.69 -7.35 2.13
N LEU A 211 -15.50 -7.13 2.70
CA LEU A 211 -15.10 -5.93 3.45
C LEU A 211 -13.78 -5.37 2.92
N GLN A 212 -13.69 -4.06 2.72
CA GLN A 212 -12.48 -3.43 2.17
C GLN A 212 -11.91 -2.38 3.11
N VAL A 213 -10.57 -2.25 3.14
CA VAL A 213 -9.85 -1.22 3.90
C VAL A 213 -10.31 0.19 3.50
N SER A 214 -10.64 0.39 2.22
CA SER A 214 -11.15 1.66 1.67
C SER A 214 -12.43 2.13 2.35
N GLN A 215 -13.31 1.21 2.77
CA GLN A 215 -14.58 1.53 3.42
C GLN A 215 -14.37 2.08 4.84
N PHE A 216 -13.40 1.55 5.58
CA PHE A 216 -13.00 2.10 6.88
C PHE A 216 -12.38 3.49 6.73
N GLY A 217 -11.53 3.67 5.72
CA GLY A 217 -10.93 4.98 5.40
C GLY A 217 -11.98 6.01 4.98
N ALA A 218 -12.98 5.61 4.18
CA ALA A 218 -14.11 6.46 3.81
C ALA A 218 -14.91 6.88 5.06
N ALA A 219 -15.30 5.95 5.91
CA ALA A 219 -16.04 6.25 7.14
C ALA A 219 -15.29 7.21 8.06
N LEU A 220 -13.97 7.05 8.22
CA LEU A 220 -13.16 7.96 9.04
C LEU A 220 -13.07 9.36 8.41
N ARG A 221 -12.94 9.45 7.07
CA ARG A 221 -12.92 10.73 6.36
C ARG A 221 -14.27 11.45 6.43
N GLU A 222 -15.37 10.73 6.28
CA GLU A 222 -16.73 11.26 6.39
C GLU A 222 -17.03 11.74 7.81
N LEU A 223 -16.62 10.96 8.82
CA LEU A 223 -16.76 11.33 10.23
C LEU A 223 -15.99 12.60 10.60
N THR A 224 -14.76 12.74 10.10
CA THR A 224 -13.90 13.92 10.33
C THR A 224 -14.32 15.12 9.47
N GLY A 225 -14.83 14.86 8.26
CA GLY A 225 -15.40 15.86 7.36
C GLY A 225 -16.81 16.33 7.72
N HIS A 226 -17.41 15.77 8.78
CA HIS A 226 -18.78 16.08 9.23
C HIS A 226 -19.87 15.75 8.19
N ASP A 227 -19.62 14.79 7.30
CA ASP A 227 -20.59 14.29 6.34
C ASP A 227 -21.39 13.11 6.94
N ASP A 228 -22.32 13.44 7.83
CA ASP A 228 -23.08 12.46 8.59
C ASP A 228 -24.02 11.60 7.70
N ALA A 229 -24.42 12.13 6.52
CA ALA A 229 -25.25 11.42 5.55
C ALA A 229 -24.46 10.36 4.76
N ALA A 230 -23.27 10.71 4.25
CA ALA A 230 -22.37 9.74 3.63
C ALA A 230 -21.93 8.69 4.66
N LEU A 231 -21.57 9.13 5.87
CA LEU A 231 -21.19 8.26 6.97
C LEU A 231 -22.28 7.23 7.28
N GLY A 232 -23.56 7.64 7.33
CA GLY A 232 -24.68 6.73 7.54
C GLY A 232 -24.72 5.61 6.50
N THR A 233 -24.53 5.94 5.23
CA THR A 233 -24.49 4.99 4.11
C THR A 233 -23.30 4.04 4.23
N THR A 234 -22.11 4.57 4.51
CA THR A 234 -20.87 3.79 4.68
C THR A 234 -20.96 2.84 5.87
N LEU A 235 -21.53 3.28 7.01
CA LEU A 235 -21.73 2.45 8.20
C LEU A 235 -22.70 1.29 7.94
N VAL A 236 -23.78 1.52 7.18
CA VAL A 236 -24.71 0.44 6.77
C VAL A 236 -23.97 -0.61 5.93
N SER A 237 -23.18 -0.16 4.95
CA SER A 237 -22.37 -1.05 4.11
C SER A 237 -21.35 -1.86 4.91
N LEU A 238 -20.61 -1.20 5.82
CA LEU A 238 -19.64 -1.84 6.72
C LEU A 238 -20.30 -2.89 7.62
N LYS A 239 -21.46 -2.56 8.23
CA LYS A 239 -22.22 -3.51 9.06
C LYS A 239 -22.70 -4.72 8.26
N ALA A 240 -23.22 -4.51 7.06
CA ALA A 240 -23.64 -5.60 6.17
C ALA A 240 -22.46 -6.47 5.72
N GLY A 241 -21.33 -5.85 5.35
CA GLY A 241 -20.08 -6.53 5.02
C GLY A 241 -19.55 -7.38 6.18
N SER A 242 -19.58 -6.85 7.41
CA SER A 242 -19.13 -7.58 8.61
C SER A 242 -19.98 -8.81 8.93
N THR A 243 -21.28 -8.75 8.66
CA THR A 243 -22.16 -9.91 8.81
C THR A 243 -21.83 -10.99 7.77
N ARG A 244 -21.59 -10.60 6.52
CA ARG A 244 -21.16 -11.54 5.46
C ARG A 244 -19.80 -12.16 5.75
N LEU A 245 -18.85 -11.38 6.27
CA LEU A 245 -17.54 -11.87 6.70
C LEU A 245 -17.68 -12.95 7.79
N VAL A 246 -18.47 -12.69 8.85
CA VAL A 246 -18.68 -13.66 9.93
C VAL A 246 -19.33 -14.94 9.38
N GLN A 247 -20.30 -14.82 8.45
CA GLN A 247 -20.92 -15.98 7.80
C GLN A 247 -19.92 -16.78 6.95
N ALA A 248 -19.10 -16.13 6.14
CA ALA A 248 -18.08 -16.78 5.31
C ALA A 248 -17.06 -17.54 6.16
N VAL A 249 -16.58 -16.93 7.24
CA VAL A 249 -15.65 -17.58 8.17
C VAL A 249 -16.33 -18.76 8.90
N GLN A 250 -17.59 -18.64 9.30
CA GLN A 250 -18.34 -19.76 9.91
C GLN A 250 -18.57 -20.91 8.93
N GLN A 251 -18.81 -20.64 7.66
CA GLN A 251 -18.93 -21.67 6.62
C GLN A 251 -17.62 -22.43 6.42
N SER A 252 -16.47 -21.73 6.48
CA SER A 252 -15.14 -22.35 6.36
C SER A 252 -14.79 -23.33 7.51
N LEU A 253 -15.50 -23.24 8.65
CA LEU A 253 -15.30 -24.10 9.81
C LEU A 253 -16.13 -25.39 9.75
N ARG A 254 -17.08 -25.51 8.80
CA ARG A 254 -17.86 -26.74 8.64
C ARG A 254 -16.99 -27.81 7.96
N PRO A 255 -16.98 -29.06 8.45
CA PRO A 255 -16.39 -30.16 7.69
C PRO A 255 -17.03 -30.23 6.30
N PRO A 256 -16.30 -30.65 5.24
CA PRO A 256 -16.96 -31.02 4.00
C PRO A 256 -18.00 -32.07 4.33
N ALA A 257 -19.26 -31.81 3.97
CA ALA A 257 -20.31 -32.80 4.14
C ALA A 257 -19.84 -34.06 3.38
N SER A 258 -19.75 -35.18 4.09
CA SER A 258 -19.63 -36.49 3.45
C SER A 258 -20.79 -36.57 2.47
N THR A 259 -20.50 -36.47 1.17
CA THR A 259 -21.48 -36.83 0.14
C THR A 259 -21.96 -38.24 0.48
N PRO A 260 -23.26 -38.46 0.73
CA PRO A 260 -23.75 -39.82 0.75
C PRO A 260 -23.44 -40.42 -0.61
N THR A 261 -22.78 -41.57 -0.60
CA THR A 261 -22.56 -42.42 -1.76
C THR A 261 -23.92 -42.72 -2.40
N ALA A 262 -24.34 -41.86 -3.33
CA ALA A 262 -25.44 -42.14 -4.23
C ALA A 262 -24.86 -43.00 -5.35
N VAL A 263 -25.17 -44.30 -5.30
CA VAL A 263 -24.97 -45.23 -6.40
C VAL A 263 -25.65 -44.66 -7.64
N ALA A 264 -24.87 -44.21 -8.62
CA ALA A 264 -25.39 -43.84 -9.93
C ALA A 264 -25.47 -45.10 -10.82
N PRO A 265 -26.60 -45.36 -11.50
CA PRO A 265 -26.66 -46.39 -12.52
C PRO A 265 -25.92 -45.95 -13.79
N VAL A 266 -25.25 -46.91 -14.41
CA VAL A 266 -24.41 -46.82 -15.61
C VAL A 266 -25.21 -46.43 -16.85
N LYS A 267 -24.66 -45.54 -17.70
CA LYS A 267 -24.90 -45.54 -19.16
C LYS A 267 -23.64 -45.04 -19.92
N PRO A 268 -23.29 -45.61 -21.10
CA PRO A 268 -21.90 -45.73 -21.54
C PRO A 268 -21.38 -44.62 -22.47
N ALA A 269 -20.07 -44.71 -22.68
CA ALA A 269 -19.13 -43.79 -23.31
C ALA A 269 -19.38 -43.39 -24.77
N THR A 270 -18.80 -42.23 -25.15
CA THR A 270 -18.13 -42.03 -26.45
C THR A 270 -17.16 -40.84 -26.40
N THR A 271 -15.84 -41.16 -26.54
CA THR A 271 -14.77 -40.54 -27.37
C THR A 271 -14.70 -39.01 -27.59
N THR A 272 -13.58 -38.29 -27.70
CA THR A 272 -12.11 -38.40 -27.50
C THR A 272 -11.56 -37.00 -27.85
N LYS A 273 -10.52 -36.49 -27.18
CA LYS A 273 -9.28 -35.91 -27.77
C LYS A 273 -8.69 -34.65 -27.07
N ALA A 274 -7.43 -34.84 -26.65
CA ALA A 274 -6.27 -33.94 -26.53
C ALA A 274 -6.14 -32.95 -25.35
N ALA A 275 -5.16 -33.26 -24.49
CA ALA A 275 -4.31 -32.33 -23.73
C ALA A 275 -3.17 -31.79 -24.67
N PRO A 276 -2.38 -30.74 -24.33
CA PRO A 276 -1.49 -30.75 -23.16
C PRO A 276 -1.32 -29.41 -22.40
N ALA A 277 -0.59 -29.53 -21.29
CA ALA A 277 -0.23 -28.60 -20.22
C ALA A 277 0.38 -27.25 -20.61
N VAL A 278 0.17 -26.21 -19.76
CA VAL A 278 1.15 -25.15 -19.39
C VAL A 278 0.83 -24.60 -17.98
N VAL A 279 1.87 -24.52 -17.13
CA VAL A 279 2.04 -23.71 -15.89
C VAL A 279 2.79 -22.42 -16.30
N PRO A 280 2.47 -21.16 -15.88
CA PRO A 280 2.93 -20.55 -14.60
C PRO A 280 1.93 -19.50 -14.00
N ALA A 281 1.86 -19.22 -12.69
CA ALA A 281 2.77 -18.53 -11.75
C ALA A 281 2.80 -16.97 -11.83
N VAL A 282 2.54 -16.36 -10.66
CA VAL A 282 3.03 -15.08 -10.10
C VAL A 282 2.20 -13.77 -10.21
N SER A 283 1.73 -13.37 -9.00
CA SER A 283 1.62 -12.08 -8.28
C SER A 283 1.15 -10.73 -8.89
N PRO A 284 0.42 -9.93 -8.06
CA PRO A 284 0.07 -8.52 -8.28
C PRO A 284 0.86 -7.52 -7.40
N ALA A 285 0.89 -6.25 -7.81
CA ALA A 285 1.14 -5.05 -6.99
C ALA A 285 0.66 -3.81 -7.79
N VAL A 286 0.27 -2.64 -7.28
CA VAL A 286 -0.21 -2.05 -6.01
C VAL A 286 -0.64 -0.61 -6.40
N THR A 287 -1.65 -0.06 -5.74
CA THR A 287 -2.11 1.35 -5.82
C THR A 287 -1.22 2.33 -5.02
N PRO A 288 -1.09 3.61 -5.45
CA PRO A 288 -0.42 4.67 -4.67
C PRO A 288 -1.42 5.55 -3.88
N SER A 289 -0.92 6.31 -2.91
CA SER A 289 -1.64 7.42 -2.29
C SER A 289 -0.72 8.56 -1.86
N THR A 290 -1.29 9.76 -1.97
CA THR A 290 -0.78 11.13 -1.88
C THR A 290 -0.48 11.60 -0.45
N SER A 291 0.51 12.48 -0.33
CA SER A 291 0.84 13.32 0.84
C SER A 291 0.15 14.69 0.74
N GLU A 292 0.06 15.47 1.82
CA GLU A 292 0.35 16.93 1.81
C GLU A 292 0.36 17.58 3.22
N PRO A 293 0.89 18.82 3.40
CA PRO A 293 1.90 19.15 4.42
C PRO A 293 1.54 20.37 5.34
N VAL A 294 2.54 20.84 6.09
CA VAL A 294 2.56 21.94 7.08
C VAL A 294 3.47 23.07 6.53
N THR A 295 3.37 24.37 6.86
CA THR A 295 4.04 25.15 7.97
C THR A 295 4.07 26.67 7.61
N PRO A 296 4.39 27.65 8.51
CA PRO A 296 5.79 27.98 8.98
C PRO A 296 5.93 28.40 10.50
N VAL A 297 6.99 28.10 11.31
CA VAL A 297 8.40 28.62 11.53
C VAL A 297 8.48 30.02 12.25
N PRO A 298 9.51 30.45 13.07
CA PRO A 298 10.47 29.85 14.05
C PRO A 298 10.69 30.67 15.38
N ASP A 299 11.52 30.18 16.34
CA ASP A 299 12.55 31.01 17.03
C ASP A 299 13.70 30.18 17.69
N ALA A 300 14.83 30.83 18.00
CA ALA A 300 16.23 30.33 18.02
C ALA A 300 16.86 29.77 19.34
N ALA A 301 17.86 28.86 19.17
CA ALA A 301 19.19 28.62 19.82
C ALA A 301 19.44 28.86 21.36
N PRO A 302 20.44 28.22 22.04
CA PRO A 302 21.75 27.75 21.51
C PRO A 302 22.35 26.40 22.00
N VAL A 303 23.12 25.80 21.08
CA VAL A 303 24.44 25.13 21.15
C VAL A 303 24.90 24.37 22.43
N SER A 304 25.19 23.07 22.26
CA SER A 304 26.26 22.34 22.94
C SER A 304 26.78 21.21 22.03
N THR A 305 28.09 21.18 21.78
CA THR A 305 28.84 20.18 20.97
C THR A 305 29.27 18.95 21.82
N PRO A 306 29.73 17.84 21.19
CA PRO A 306 29.24 16.48 21.44
C PRO A 306 30.21 15.54 22.19
N PRO A 307 29.78 14.34 22.62
CA PRO A 307 30.64 13.16 22.60
C PRO A 307 30.58 12.50 21.23
N GLU A 308 31.75 12.34 20.63
CA GLU A 308 32.03 11.62 19.40
C GLU A 308 31.70 10.13 19.59
N THR A 309 30.48 9.74 19.23
CA THR A 309 30.12 8.33 19.04
C THR A 309 30.35 7.99 17.58
N LEU A 310 31.34 7.15 17.30
CA LEU A 310 31.53 6.51 15.99
C LEU A 310 30.16 6.03 15.46
N PRO A 311 29.73 6.41 14.25
CA PRO A 311 28.49 5.92 13.70
C PRO A 311 28.58 4.41 13.57
N SER A 312 27.73 3.69 14.30
CA SER A 312 27.49 2.27 14.06
C SER A 312 27.15 2.07 12.59
N GLU A 313 27.65 1.00 11.95
CA GLU A 313 27.60 0.77 10.50
C GLU A 313 26.19 0.93 9.88
N SER A 314 25.12 0.69 10.65
CA SER A 314 23.72 0.89 10.22
C SER A 314 23.29 2.36 10.11
N GLY A 315 23.92 3.28 10.84
CA GLY A 315 23.51 4.69 10.88
C GLY A 315 23.79 5.47 9.61
N ALA A 316 24.82 5.09 8.84
CA ALA A 316 25.16 5.75 7.58
C ALA A 316 24.17 5.39 6.47
N SER A 317 23.80 4.10 6.35
CA SER A 317 22.76 3.63 5.43
C SER A 317 21.39 4.25 5.72
N ASP A 318 20.99 4.27 7.00
CA ASP A 318 19.74 4.91 7.42
C ASP A 318 19.71 6.41 7.06
N ALA A 319 20.85 7.10 7.19
CA ALA A 319 20.98 8.51 6.82
C ALA A 319 20.90 8.74 5.29
N VAL A 320 21.43 7.82 4.47
CA VAL A 320 21.26 7.86 3.00
C VAL A 320 19.78 7.70 2.63
N TYR A 321 19.09 6.70 3.17
CA TYR A 321 17.65 6.51 2.94
C TYR A 321 16.81 7.69 3.44
N ALA A 322 17.15 8.26 4.59
CA ALA A 322 16.47 9.45 5.11
C ALA A 322 16.65 10.67 4.20
N GLY A 323 17.84 10.84 3.60
CA GLY A 323 18.09 11.87 2.59
C GLY A 323 17.31 11.64 1.30
N LEU A 324 17.36 10.43 0.76
CA LEU A 324 16.61 10.05 -0.46
C LEU A 324 15.09 10.14 -0.26
N GLY A 325 14.58 9.73 0.91
CA GLY A 325 13.16 9.83 1.24
C GLY A 325 12.68 11.28 1.32
N ARG A 326 13.49 12.18 1.89
CA ARG A 326 13.18 13.62 1.89
C ARG A 326 13.26 14.23 0.48
N ALA A 327 14.21 13.78 -0.33
CA ALA A 327 14.29 14.19 -1.74
C ALA A 327 13.06 13.73 -2.53
N LEU A 328 12.55 12.53 -2.27
CA LEU A 328 11.35 11.99 -2.92
C LEU A 328 10.11 12.81 -2.59
N VAL A 329 9.92 13.17 -1.32
CA VAL A 329 8.81 14.02 -0.88
C VAL A 329 8.90 15.41 -1.51
N ALA A 330 10.08 16.04 -1.47
CA ALA A 330 10.30 17.35 -2.06
C ALA A 330 10.08 17.34 -3.59
N ALA A 331 10.57 16.32 -4.30
CA ALA A 331 10.32 16.13 -5.72
C ALA A 331 8.82 15.91 -6.01
N GLY A 332 8.08 15.26 -5.11
CA GLY A 332 6.63 15.07 -5.21
C GLY A 332 5.82 16.37 -5.10
N HIS A 333 6.35 17.38 -4.41
CA HIS A 333 5.77 18.73 -4.32
C HIS A 333 6.33 19.71 -5.36
N ALA A 334 7.14 19.24 -6.32
CA ALA A 334 7.87 20.08 -7.27
C ALA A 334 8.83 21.10 -6.62
N ASP A 335 9.28 20.83 -5.39
CA ASP A 335 10.28 21.65 -4.69
C ASP A 335 11.68 21.14 -5.00
N THR A 336 12.16 21.51 -6.20
CA THR A 336 13.49 21.09 -6.68
C THR A 336 14.64 21.59 -5.79
N PRO A 337 14.63 22.81 -5.23
CA PRO A 337 15.65 23.26 -4.27
C PRO A 337 15.73 22.40 -2.99
N LEU A 338 14.59 22.09 -2.36
CA LEU A 338 14.58 21.21 -1.20
C LEU A 338 15.01 19.78 -1.57
N ALA A 339 14.61 19.29 -2.74
CA ALA A 339 15.01 17.98 -3.23
C ALA A 339 16.54 17.89 -3.43
N ARG A 340 17.17 18.90 -4.05
CA ARG A 340 18.64 18.98 -4.18
C ARG A 340 19.32 19.01 -2.82
N THR A 341 18.80 19.77 -1.88
CA THR A 341 19.36 19.85 -0.51
C THR A 341 19.30 18.50 0.18
N ALA A 342 18.21 17.76 0.04
CA ALA A 342 18.08 16.42 0.58
C ALA A 342 19.01 15.40 -0.12
N LEU A 343 19.18 15.50 -1.44
CA LEU A 343 20.15 14.68 -2.18
C LEU A 343 21.60 14.97 -1.80
N MET A 344 21.96 16.23 -1.53
CA MET A 344 23.29 16.59 -1.01
C MET A 344 23.54 15.95 0.36
N GLN A 345 22.54 15.93 1.24
CA GLN A 345 22.65 15.27 2.54
C GLN A 345 22.76 13.75 2.42
N ALA A 346 22.06 13.14 1.46
CA ALA A 346 22.26 11.73 1.12
C ALA A 346 23.70 11.47 0.63
N GLY A 347 24.28 12.39 -0.16
CA GLY A 347 25.67 12.29 -0.61
C GLY A 347 26.68 12.43 0.54
N GLN A 348 26.43 13.32 1.50
CA GLN A 348 27.25 13.46 2.71
C GLN A 348 27.20 12.18 3.56
N ALA A 349 26.00 11.59 3.74
CA ALA A 349 25.84 10.32 4.44
C ALA A 349 26.53 9.15 3.70
N LEU A 350 26.48 9.15 2.36
CA LEU A 350 27.17 8.15 1.53
C LEU A 350 28.70 8.24 1.66
N ASN A 351 29.25 9.43 1.83
CA ASN A 351 30.69 9.61 2.07
C ASN A 351 31.11 9.10 3.46
N ALA A 352 30.21 9.15 4.44
CA ALA A 352 30.40 8.58 5.77
C ALA A 352 30.13 7.07 5.83
N ALA A 353 29.76 6.42 4.72
CA ALA A 353 29.45 5.00 4.67
C ALA A 353 30.66 4.11 5.06
N PRO A 354 30.42 2.90 5.59
CA PRO A 354 31.46 1.90 5.86
C PRO A 354 32.40 1.63 4.67
N PRO A 355 33.68 1.27 4.91
CA PRO A 355 34.65 0.97 3.85
C PRO A 355 34.23 -0.23 2.99
N GLU A 356 33.45 -1.15 3.56
CA GLU A 356 32.88 -2.32 2.88
C GLU A 356 31.99 -1.91 1.71
N LEU A 357 31.03 -1.00 1.95
CA LEU A 357 30.18 -0.38 0.92
C LEU A 357 30.99 0.40 -0.12
N ARG A 358 32.04 1.11 0.31
CA ARG A 358 32.90 1.92 -0.58
C ARG A 358 33.77 1.08 -1.52
N SER A 359 34.10 -0.15 -1.12
CA SER A 359 34.96 -1.04 -1.91
C SER A 359 34.23 -1.72 -3.08
N THR A 360 32.89 -1.68 -3.09
CA THR A 360 32.08 -2.29 -4.14
C THR A 360 32.14 -1.47 -5.43
N PRO A 361 32.31 -2.10 -6.63
CA PRO A 361 32.26 -1.40 -7.92
C PRO A 361 31.00 -0.56 -8.13
N ARG A 362 29.86 -1.01 -7.57
CA ARG A 362 28.56 -0.32 -7.62
C ARG A 362 28.50 0.99 -6.83
N TYR A 363 29.40 1.20 -5.87
CA TYR A 363 29.47 2.44 -5.10
C TYR A 363 29.73 3.63 -6.01
N THR A 364 30.70 3.49 -6.92
CA THR A 364 31.07 4.54 -7.86
C THR A 364 29.93 4.88 -8.83
N ALA A 365 29.21 3.86 -9.30
CA ALA A 365 28.05 4.04 -10.17
C ALA A 365 26.90 4.77 -9.44
N PHE A 366 26.60 4.38 -8.20
CA PHE A 366 25.58 5.05 -7.40
C PHE A 366 25.98 6.49 -7.04
N ALA A 367 27.23 6.71 -6.63
CA ALA A 367 27.74 8.05 -6.33
C ALA A 367 27.66 8.97 -7.57
N ALA A 368 28.02 8.47 -8.75
CA ALA A 368 27.87 9.20 -10.01
C ALA A 368 26.40 9.50 -10.34
N ALA A 369 25.50 8.53 -10.16
CA ALA A 369 24.06 8.72 -10.37
C ALA A 369 23.47 9.76 -9.39
N LEU A 370 23.92 9.76 -8.14
CA LEU A 370 23.50 10.70 -7.12
C LEU A 370 23.97 12.14 -7.44
N VAL A 371 25.24 12.30 -7.83
CA VAL A 371 25.78 13.60 -8.28
C VAL A 371 25.07 14.07 -9.55
N HIS A 372 24.77 13.16 -10.48
CA HIS A 372 24.01 13.49 -11.67
C HIS A 372 22.61 14.02 -11.31
N ALA A 373 21.88 13.34 -10.42
CA ALA A 373 20.57 13.78 -9.96
C ALA A 373 20.60 15.11 -9.19
N GLN A 374 21.66 15.38 -8.42
CA GLN A 374 21.84 16.68 -7.74
C GLN A 374 21.96 17.85 -8.73
N ASN A 375 22.62 17.61 -9.87
CA ASN A 375 22.90 18.63 -10.88
C ASN A 375 21.83 18.71 -11.97
N GLN A 376 20.88 17.79 -12.00
CA GLN A 376 19.79 17.81 -12.99
C GLN A 376 18.77 18.91 -12.67
N ASN A 377 18.20 19.48 -13.73
CA ASN A 377 17.05 20.37 -13.65
C ASN A 377 15.76 19.57 -13.84
N GLY A 378 14.70 19.86 -13.10
CA GLY A 378 13.42 19.17 -13.25
C GLY A 378 13.40 17.75 -12.68
N LEU A 379 14.08 17.54 -11.54
CA LEU A 379 14.14 16.26 -10.82
C LEU A 379 12.74 15.71 -10.54
N ARG A 380 12.49 14.45 -10.93
CA ARG A 380 11.17 13.79 -10.77
C ARG A 380 11.17 12.75 -9.65
N PRO A 381 9.99 12.46 -9.03
CA PRO A 381 9.87 11.42 -8.01
C PRO A 381 10.38 10.04 -8.46
N ALA A 382 10.12 9.66 -9.72
CA ALA A 382 10.54 8.38 -10.28
C ALA A 382 12.07 8.23 -10.36
N GLU A 383 12.80 9.32 -10.57
CA GLU A 383 14.28 9.32 -10.60
C GLU A 383 14.84 9.09 -9.19
N VAL A 384 14.22 9.69 -8.16
CA VAL A 384 14.59 9.45 -6.76
C VAL A 384 14.24 8.02 -6.32
N GLN A 385 13.12 7.47 -6.77
CA GLN A 385 12.77 6.06 -6.55
C GLN A 385 13.81 5.11 -7.18
N ALA A 386 14.29 5.42 -8.39
CA ALA A 386 15.34 4.66 -9.03
C ALA A 386 16.68 4.75 -8.26
N LEU A 387 16.99 5.88 -7.62
CA LEU A 387 18.16 6.00 -6.73
C LEU A 387 18.00 5.14 -5.46
N ILE A 388 16.81 5.10 -4.86
CA ILE A 388 16.52 4.23 -3.71
C ILE A 388 16.73 2.76 -4.08
N GLY A 389 16.22 2.33 -5.24
CA GLY A 389 16.43 0.97 -5.75
C GLY A 389 17.91 0.65 -6.04
N GLN A 390 18.67 1.59 -6.61
CA GLN A 390 20.11 1.43 -6.82
C GLN A 390 20.88 1.31 -5.51
N PHE A 391 20.51 2.08 -4.48
CA PHE A 391 21.14 1.99 -3.16
C PHE A 391 20.80 0.66 -2.45
N ALA A 392 19.56 0.19 -2.54
CA ALA A 392 19.18 -1.14 -2.05
C ALA A 392 19.95 -2.26 -2.78
N GLY A 393 20.18 -2.12 -4.09
CA GLY A 393 21.00 -3.06 -4.88
C GLY A 393 22.50 -3.01 -4.53
N LEU A 394 23.01 -1.87 -4.07
CA LEU A 394 24.36 -1.73 -3.51
C LEU A 394 24.47 -2.49 -2.19
N GLU A 395 23.50 -2.33 -1.28
CA GLU A 395 23.49 -3.07 -0.01
C GLU A 395 23.34 -4.58 -0.21
N GLY A 396 22.47 -5.01 -1.13
CA GLY A 396 22.29 -6.42 -1.48
C GLY A 396 23.54 -7.07 -2.08
N SER A 397 24.47 -6.29 -2.63
CA SER A 397 25.73 -6.82 -3.14
C SER A 397 26.74 -7.19 -2.06
N LEU A 398 26.51 -6.78 -0.80
CA LEU A 398 27.30 -7.21 0.36
C LEU A 398 26.83 -8.56 0.92
N THR A 399 25.59 -8.96 0.63
CA THR A 399 24.96 -10.20 1.12
C THR A 399 24.84 -11.27 0.04
N ASP A 400 25.58 -11.13 -1.08
CA ASP A 400 25.50 -11.99 -2.28
C ASP A 400 24.07 -12.18 -2.81
N GLN A 401 23.21 -11.18 -2.60
CA GLN A 401 21.83 -11.24 -3.04
C GLN A 401 21.75 -10.92 -4.55
N PRO A 402 20.98 -11.70 -5.34
CA PRO A 402 20.89 -11.47 -6.77
C PRO A 402 20.26 -10.10 -7.05
N THR A 403 20.94 -9.28 -7.85
CA THR A 403 20.44 -7.98 -8.25
C THR A 403 19.31 -8.10 -9.27
N SER A 404 18.21 -7.39 -9.02
CA SER A 404 17.09 -7.28 -9.95
C SER A 404 17.52 -6.60 -11.24
N THR A 405 17.42 -7.31 -12.37
CA THR A 405 17.65 -6.74 -13.70
C THR A 405 16.64 -5.64 -14.05
N LEU A 406 15.45 -5.68 -13.44
CA LEU A 406 14.42 -4.65 -13.58
C LEU A 406 14.84 -3.33 -12.93
N ASP A 407 15.63 -3.36 -11.86
CA ASP A 407 16.15 -2.12 -11.23
C ASP A 407 17.27 -1.49 -12.06
N ALA A 408 18.06 -2.30 -12.76
CA ALA A 408 19.02 -1.81 -13.74
C ALA A 408 18.33 -1.19 -14.96
N LEU A 409 17.22 -1.79 -15.42
CA LEU A 409 16.39 -1.24 -16.51
C LEU A 409 15.65 0.03 -16.09
N SER A 410 15.12 0.09 -14.86
CA SER A 410 14.40 1.26 -14.34
C SER A 410 15.36 2.44 -14.15
N SER A 411 16.56 2.20 -13.63
CA SER A 411 17.61 3.22 -13.51
C SER A 411 18.14 3.68 -14.86
N ALA A 412 18.41 2.78 -15.79
CA ALA A 412 18.84 3.13 -17.14
C ALA A 412 17.78 3.94 -17.90
N SER A 413 16.51 3.56 -17.80
CA SER A 413 15.40 4.30 -18.42
C SER A 413 15.17 5.66 -17.77
N ALA A 414 15.27 5.78 -16.44
CA ALA A 414 15.19 7.05 -15.74
C ALA A 414 16.32 8.01 -16.15
N GLN A 415 17.53 7.50 -16.37
CA GLN A 415 18.66 8.31 -16.85
C GLN A 415 18.52 8.70 -18.33
N ALA A 416 18.12 7.75 -19.21
CA ALA A 416 17.99 7.99 -20.65
C ALA A 416 16.80 8.91 -20.99
N LEU A 417 15.69 8.78 -20.26
CA LEU A 417 14.49 9.61 -20.37
C LEU A 417 14.46 10.69 -19.29
N GLY A 418 15.64 11.22 -18.94
CA GLY A 418 15.77 12.29 -17.96
C GLY A 418 15.11 13.61 -18.39
N ALA A 419 15.34 14.63 -17.59
CA ALA A 419 14.43 15.75 -17.44
C ALA A 419 14.12 16.63 -18.68
N PRO A 420 14.95 16.83 -19.72
CA PRO A 420 14.47 17.49 -20.94
C PRO A 420 13.88 16.50 -21.94
N VAL A 421 14.40 15.27 -22.01
CA VAL A 421 14.09 14.31 -23.08
C VAL A 421 12.66 13.80 -22.96
N ARG A 422 12.26 13.37 -21.76
CA ARG A 422 10.91 12.86 -21.52
C ARG A 422 9.81 13.88 -21.80
N PRO A 423 9.81 15.10 -21.23
CA PRO A 423 8.73 16.05 -21.52
C PRO A 423 8.69 16.45 -22.99
N LEU A 424 9.83 16.60 -23.66
CA LEU A 424 9.86 16.88 -25.10
C LEU A 424 9.26 15.73 -25.91
N LEU A 425 9.59 14.48 -25.59
CA LEU A 425 9.05 13.31 -26.25
C LEU A 425 7.53 13.21 -26.05
N PHE A 426 7.04 13.37 -24.81
CA PHE A 426 5.61 13.34 -24.52
C PHE A 426 4.85 14.53 -25.14
N LEU A 427 5.48 15.70 -25.22
CA LEU A 427 4.91 16.86 -25.90
C LEU A 427 4.80 16.60 -27.40
N LEU A 428 5.85 16.06 -28.03
CA LEU A 428 5.84 15.70 -29.45
C LEU A 428 4.79 14.64 -29.75
N LEU A 429 4.68 13.59 -28.92
CA LEU A 429 3.64 12.58 -29.04
C LEU A 429 2.24 13.16 -28.85
N GLY A 430 2.06 14.04 -27.86
CA GLY A 430 0.80 14.74 -27.61
C GLY A 430 0.40 15.67 -28.77
N LEU A 431 1.37 16.33 -29.40
CA LEU A 431 1.14 17.15 -30.59
C LEU A 431 0.80 16.27 -31.80
N LEU A 432 1.53 15.17 -31.99
CA LEU A 432 1.29 14.22 -33.07
C LEU A 432 -0.08 13.56 -32.96
N ALA A 433 -0.62 13.41 -31.74
CA ALA A 433 -1.97 12.92 -31.50
C ALA A 433 -3.09 13.81 -32.05
N PHE A 434 -2.83 15.10 -32.31
CA PHE A 434 -3.80 15.96 -33.00
C PHE A 434 -3.90 15.66 -34.50
N TYR A 435 -2.87 15.07 -35.11
CA TYR A 435 -2.89 14.72 -36.52
C TYR A 435 -3.99 13.71 -36.89
N PRO A 436 -4.14 12.54 -36.23
CA PRO A 436 -5.25 11.64 -36.51
C PRO A 436 -6.62 12.26 -36.21
N LEU A 437 -6.72 13.14 -35.21
CA LEU A 437 -7.97 13.88 -34.92
C LEU A 437 -8.33 14.87 -36.02
N TYR A 438 -7.33 15.56 -36.57
CA TYR A 438 -7.49 16.44 -37.73
C TYR A 438 -7.96 15.65 -38.96
N LEU A 439 -7.32 14.51 -39.25
CA LEU A 439 -7.73 13.63 -40.35
C LEU A 439 -9.15 13.09 -40.15
N LEU A 440 -9.52 12.70 -38.92
CA LEU A 440 -10.86 12.24 -38.59
C LEU A 440 -11.92 13.34 -38.84
N ASN A 441 -11.61 14.59 -38.46
CA ASN A 441 -12.49 15.73 -38.68
C ASN A 441 -12.62 16.09 -40.18
N LEU A 442 -11.53 15.95 -40.94
CA LEU A 442 -11.52 16.19 -42.39
C LEU A 442 -12.27 15.10 -43.16
N ALA A 443 -12.08 13.83 -42.80
CA ALA A 443 -12.68 12.68 -43.50
C ALA A 443 -14.20 12.61 -43.32
N PHE A 444 -14.71 12.89 -42.12
CA PHE A 444 -16.12 12.66 -41.79
C PHE A 444 -16.94 13.94 -41.57
N GLY A 445 -16.27 15.10 -41.56
CA GLY A 445 -16.88 16.41 -41.35
C GLY A 445 -17.43 16.59 -39.93
N GLY A 446 -17.03 17.67 -39.25
CA GLY A 446 -17.44 17.97 -37.87
C GLY A 446 -18.95 18.22 -37.63
N ARG A 447 -19.83 18.01 -38.61
CA ARG A 447 -21.29 18.23 -38.49
C ARG A 447 -22.02 17.04 -37.85
N ASN A 448 -21.51 15.82 -37.94
CA ASN A 448 -22.16 14.65 -37.38
C ASN A 448 -21.84 14.50 -35.88
N THR A 449 -22.88 14.50 -35.04
CA THR A 449 -22.78 14.36 -33.58
C THR A 449 -22.03 13.09 -33.14
N TYR A 450 -22.18 11.97 -33.86
CA TYR A 450 -21.54 10.70 -33.51
C TYR A 450 -20.03 10.72 -33.79
N TRP A 451 -19.61 11.29 -34.93
CA TRP A 451 -18.20 11.48 -35.24
C TRP A 451 -17.52 12.48 -34.30
N ARG A 452 -18.23 13.53 -33.87
CA ARG A 452 -17.75 14.44 -32.82
C ARG A 452 -17.53 13.71 -31.50
N ALA A 453 -18.45 12.82 -31.11
CA ALA A 453 -18.30 12.04 -29.88
C ALA A 453 -17.09 11.11 -29.93
N ILE A 454 -16.86 10.43 -31.06
CA ILE A 454 -15.65 9.59 -31.26
C ILE A 454 -14.39 10.47 -31.20
N SER A 455 -14.38 11.60 -31.92
CA SER A 455 -13.25 12.53 -31.92
C SER A 455 -12.92 13.03 -30.51
N LEU A 456 -13.95 13.39 -29.73
CA LEU A 456 -13.80 13.83 -28.35
C LEU A 456 -13.29 12.70 -27.44
N GLY A 457 -13.78 11.47 -27.63
CA GLY A 457 -13.30 10.30 -26.89
C GLY A 457 -11.84 9.97 -27.19
N VAL A 458 -11.42 10.05 -28.45
CA VAL A 458 -10.01 9.87 -28.84
C VAL A 458 -9.14 11.01 -28.31
N LEU A 459 -9.62 12.25 -28.34
CA LEU A 459 -8.93 13.39 -27.72
C LEU A 459 -8.70 13.17 -26.22
N LEU A 460 -9.72 12.68 -25.50
CA LEU A 460 -9.62 12.35 -24.07
C LEU A 460 -8.58 11.26 -23.79
N LEU A 461 -8.37 10.31 -24.70
CA LEU A 461 -7.33 9.29 -24.57
C LEU A 461 -5.92 9.85 -24.74
N PHE A 462 -5.74 10.87 -25.58
CA PHE A 462 -4.44 11.51 -25.82
C PHE A 462 -4.12 12.67 -24.88
N LEU A 463 -5.14 13.22 -24.21
CA LEU A 463 -5.00 14.33 -23.26
C LEU A 463 -3.95 14.05 -22.16
N PRO A 464 -3.85 12.84 -21.57
CA PRO A 464 -2.82 12.55 -20.57
C PRO A 464 -1.39 12.67 -21.09
N THR A 465 -1.15 12.23 -22.33
CA THR A 465 0.15 12.33 -23.00
C THR A 465 0.54 13.79 -23.22
N LEU A 466 -0.42 14.63 -23.61
CA LEU A 466 -0.20 16.07 -23.79
C LEU A 466 0.10 16.77 -22.46
N LEU A 467 -0.66 16.47 -21.41
CA LEU A 467 -0.46 17.05 -20.07
C LEU A 467 0.88 16.62 -19.46
N GLU A 468 1.30 15.38 -19.68
CA GLU A 468 2.62 14.89 -19.27
C GLU A 468 3.77 15.68 -19.91
N GLY A 469 3.65 15.95 -21.21
CA GLY A 469 4.64 16.73 -21.96
C GLY A 469 4.67 18.19 -21.54
N LEU A 470 3.49 18.83 -21.50
CA LEU A 470 3.35 20.25 -21.18
C LEU A 470 3.74 20.55 -19.73
N GLY A 471 3.17 19.82 -18.76
CA GLY A 471 3.48 20.00 -17.35
C GLY A 471 4.95 19.71 -17.06
N GLY A 472 5.48 18.65 -17.66
CA GLY A 472 6.90 18.30 -17.56
C GLY A 472 7.84 19.37 -18.12
N LEU A 473 7.52 19.95 -19.29
CA LEU A 473 8.33 20.99 -19.90
C LEU A 473 8.28 22.29 -19.09
N LEU A 474 7.09 22.69 -18.63
CA LEU A 474 6.91 23.90 -17.83
C LEU A 474 7.63 23.80 -16.47
N GLY A 475 7.55 22.63 -15.82
CA GLY A 475 8.29 22.37 -14.59
C GLY A 475 9.80 22.40 -14.78
N TRP A 476 10.30 21.75 -15.85
CA TRP A 476 11.72 21.81 -16.23
C TRP A 476 12.18 23.24 -16.51
N LEU A 477 11.38 24.01 -17.26
CA LEU A 477 11.68 25.40 -17.57
C LEU A 477 11.65 26.28 -16.31
N GLY A 478 10.71 26.05 -15.38
CA GLY A 478 10.63 26.76 -14.11
C GLY A 478 11.80 26.48 -13.16
N ASP A 479 12.38 25.29 -13.22
CA ASP A 479 13.61 25.00 -12.51
C ASP A 479 14.83 25.64 -13.21
N LEU A 480 14.91 25.55 -14.54
CA LEU A 480 15.98 26.14 -15.35
C LEU A 480 16.06 27.67 -15.23
N THR A 481 14.93 28.36 -15.26
CA THR A 481 14.87 29.84 -15.21
C THR A 481 14.74 30.40 -13.79
N GLY A 482 14.55 29.54 -12.79
CA GLY A 482 14.31 29.95 -11.40
C GLY A 482 12.89 30.48 -11.13
N LEU A 483 11.96 30.41 -12.09
CA LEU A 483 10.59 30.89 -11.94
C LEU A 483 9.77 29.95 -11.04
N VAL A 484 9.58 30.35 -9.77
CA VAL A 484 8.86 29.58 -8.75
C VAL A 484 7.45 29.17 -9.18
N GLY A 485 6.73 30.05 -9.92
CA GLY A 485 5.37 29.76 -10.37
C GLY A 485 5.25 28.68 -11.45
N LEU A 486 6.33 28.39 -12.20
CA LEU A 486 6.32 27.38 -13.25
C LEU A 486 6.68 25.98 -12.74
N ARG A 487 7.42 25.88 -11.62
CA ARG A 487 7.81 24.61 -11.00
C ARG A 487 6.62 23.71 -10.63
N PRO A 488 5.57 24.16 -9.93
CA PRO A 488 4.45 23.30 -9.57
C PRO A 488 3.65 22.80 -10.79
N LEU A 489 3.86 23.36 -11.98
CA LEU A 489 3.23 22.87 -13.21
C LEU A 489 3.76 21.49 -13.60
N SER A 490 4.90 21.02 -13.07
CA SER A 490 5.32 19.62 -13.21
C SER A 490 4.28 18.66 -12.63
N ASN A 491 3.51 19.09 -11.62
CA ASN A 491 2.47 18.27 -11.01
C ASN A 491 1.27 18.06 -11.96
N LEU A 492 1.09 18.86 -13.02
CA LEU A 492 0.07 18.58 -14.05
C LEU A 492 0.27 17.22 -14.76
N SER A 493 1.47 16.63 -14.60
CA SER A 493 1.77 15.25 -14.95
C SER A 493 0.86 14.27 -14.20
N LEU A 494 -0.08 13.68 -14.94
CA LEU A 494 -0.99 12.63 -14.45
C LEU A 494 -0.27 11.34 -14.02
N TYR A 495 1.00 11.20 -14.35
CA TYR A 495 1.81 10.03 -14.01
C TYR A 495 2.65 10.22 -12.74
N GLN A 496 2.67 11.41 -12.15
CA GLN A 496 3.47 11.70 -10.94
C GLN A 496 2.65 11.71 -9.64
N GLY A 497 1.46 12.31 -9.65
CA GLY A 497 0.62 12.42 -8.46
C GLY A 497 -0.28 11.19 -8.24
N ALA A 498 -0.56 10.82 -6.99
CA ALA A 498 -1.52 9.73 -6.73
C ALA A 498 -2.98 10.11 -7.10
N TRP A 499 -3.25 11.40 -7.32
CA TRP A 499 -4.51 11.89 -7.91
C TRP A 499 -4.58 11.68 -9.43
N GLY A 500 -3.45 11.41 -10.09
CA GLY A 500 -3.40 11.24 -11.53
C GLY A 500 -4.04 9.95 -12.02
N LEU A 501 -3.91 8.84 -11.26
CA LEU A 501 -4.55 7.56 -11.57
C LEU A 501 -6.09 7.61 -11.57
N PRO A 502 -6.78 8.14 -10.53
CA PRO A 502 -8.24 8.24 -10.58
C PRO A 502 -8.71 9.19 -11.69
N LEU A 503 -7.98 10.27 -11.97
CA LEU A 503 -8.32 11.17 -13.06
C LEU A 503 -8.12 10.50 -14.44
N LEU A 504 -7.04 9.74 -14.62
CA LEU A 504 -6.83 8.92 -15.82
C LEU A 504 -7.97 7.91 -15.99
N ALA A 505 -8.39 7.24 -14.92
CA ALA A 505 -9.51 6.31 -14.96
C ALA A 505 -10.82 7.00 -15.38
N LEU A 506 -11.08 8.22 -14.89
CA LEU A 506 -12.24 9.02 -15.31
C LEU A 506 -12.15 9.45 -16.78
N LEU A 507 -10.98 9.87 -17.25
CA LEU A 507 -10.76 10.23 -18.66
C LEU A 507 -10.98 9.02 -19.58
N VAL A 508 -10.45 7.85 -19.20
CA VAL A 508 -10.65 6.59 -19.93
C VAL A 508 -12.12 6.19 -19.91
N LEU A 509 -12.81 6.28 -18.77
CA LEU A 509 -14.24 5.98 -18.67
C LEU A 509 -15.07 6.91 -19.56
N ALA A 510 -14.79 8.22 -19.53
CA ALA A 510 -15.45 9.19 -20.39
C ALA A 510 -15.17 8.91 -21.87
N ALA A 511 -13.93 8.58 -22.23
CA ALA A 511 -13.54 8.19 -23.58
C ALA A 511 -14.29 6.94 -24.05
N ILE A 512 -14.39 5.90 -23.21
CA ILE A 512 -15.16 4.69 -23.50
C ILE A 512 -16.64 5.05 -23.69
N GLY A 513 -17.22 5.89 -22.84
CA GLY A 513 -18.62 6.30 -22.96
C GLY A 513 -18.90 7.06 -24.26
N LEU A 514 -18.04 8.03 -24.60
CA LEU A 514 -18.16 8.84 -25.81
C LEU A 514 -17.94 8.04 -27.09
N THR A 515 -16.91 7.19 -27.13
CA THR A 515 -16.65 6.31 -28.28
C THR A 515 -17.78 5.28 -28.43
N SER A 516 -18.26 4.67 -27.34
CA SER A 516 -19.39 3.73 -27.37
C SER A 516 -20.67 4.42 -27.86
N TYR A 517 -20.97 5.63 -27.41
CA TYR A 517 -22.11 6.42 -27.88
C TYR A 517 -21.98 6.74 -29.38
N GLY A 518 -20.81 7.20 -29.82
CA GLY A 518 -20.56 7.52 -31.22
C GLY A 518 -20.65 6.30 -32.13
N PHE A 519 -19.96 5.20 -31.80
CA PHE A 519 -20.02 3.97 -32.60
C PHE A 519 -21.44 3.37 -32.62
N ARG A 520 -22.16 3.38 -31.50
CA ARG A 520 -23.56 2.93 -31.45
C ARG A 520 -24.46 3.79 -32.34
N GLY A 521 -24.25 5.10 -32.35
CA GLY A 521 -24.96 6.02 -33.23
C GLY A 521 -24.71 5.74 -34.71
N LEU A 522 -23.45 5.49 -35.09
CA LEU A 522 -23.08 5.08 -36.45
C LEU A 522 -23.72 3.75 -36.84
N CYS A 523 -23.69 2.74 -35.96
CA CYS A 523 -24.33 1.45 -36.22
C CYS A 523 -25.85 1.58 -36.44
N ARG A 524 -26.51 2.55 -35.77
CA ARG A 524 -27.92 2.86 -36.02
C ARG A 524 -28.12 3.56 -37.37
N GLN A 525 -27.27 4.53 -37.70
CA GLN A 525 -27.32 5.25 -38.97
C GLN A 525 -27.12 4.32 -40.18
N PHE A 526 -26.27 3.30 -40.03
CA PHE A 526 -26.02 2.29 -41.06
C PHE A 526 -26.98 1.07 -40.99
N GLY A 527 -27.99 1.10 -40.12
CA GLY A 527 -28.99 0.02 -40.03
C GLY A 527 -28.48 -1.31 -39.44
N LEU A 528 -27.29 -1.32 -38.83
CA LEU A 528 -26.69 -2.50 -38.18
C LEU A 528 -27.30 -2.79 -36.80
N LEU A 529 -27.91 -1.78 -36.15
CA LEU A 529 -28.55 -1.89 -34.85
C LEU A 529 -29.93 -1.19 -34.84
N GLY A 530 -31.01 -1.96 -34.92
CA GLY A 530 -32.38 -1.45 -34.95
C GLY A 530 -33.22 -2.21 -35.98
N SER A 531 -34.50 -2.47 -35.66
CA SER A 531 -35.39 -3.30 -36.48
C SER A 531 -35.49 -2.78 -37.92
N SER A 532 -35.43 -3.73 -38.86
CA SER A 532 -35.87 -3.61 -40.25
C SER A 532 -37.36 -3.28 -40.32
N SER A 533 -37.73 -2.05 -40.00
CA SER A 533 -38.95 -1.47 -40.53
C SER A 533 -38.56 -0.92 -41.88
N ALA A 534 -38.95 -1.67 -42.91
CA ALA A 534 -38.82 -1.31 -44.31
C ALA A 534 -38.91 0.20 -44.49
N SER A 535 -37.90 0.77 -45.14
CA SER A 535 -38.19 1.90 -46.00
C SER A 535 -39.32 1.42 -46.91
N ARG A 536 -40.55 1.79 -46.59
CA ARG A 536 -41.56 2.04 -47.61
C ARG A 536 -40.88 3.04 -48.50
N SER A 537 -40.22 2.54 -49.54
CA SER A 537 -39.91 3.32 -50.71
C SER A 537 -41.26 3.91 -51.07
N GLU A 538 -41.46 5.20 -50.76
CA GLU A 538 -42.29 6.00 -51.63
C GLU A 538 -41.82 5.66 -53.03
N ALA A 539 -42.75 5.17 -53.82
CA ALA A 539 -42.54 4.97 -55.23
C ALA A 539 -41.98 6.28 -55.77
N GLN A 540 -40.68 6.30 -56.06
CA GLN A 540 -40.21 7.21 -57.08
C GLN A 540 -41.03 6.85 -58.32
N PRO A 541 -41.75 7.81 -58.92
CA PRO A 541 -42.31 7.56 -60.23
C PRO A 541 -41.14 7.10 -61.10
N ALA A 542 -41.31 5.95 -61.74
CA ALA A 542 -40.36 5.45 -62.71
C ALA A 542 -40.03 6.62 -63.63
N LEU A 543 -38.75 7.00 -63.67
CA LEU A 543 -38.21 7.89 -64.68
C LEU A 543 -38.38 7.11 -65.99
N GLU A 544 -39.52 7.35 -66.64
CA GLU A 544 -39.86 6.87 -67.96
C GLU A 544 -38.78 7.43 -68.88
N TRP A 545 -37.88 6.55 -69.32
CA TRP A 545 -36.97 6.85 -70.40
C TRP A 545 -37.83 6.93 -71.64
N ASP A 546 -38.23 8.15 -71.98
CA ASP A 546 -38.91 8.50 -73.21
C ASP A 546 -37.89 8.28 -74.35
N GLU A 547 -37.85 7.04 -74.87
CA GLU A 547 -37.26 6.72 -76.16
C GLU A 547 -38.29 7.06 -77.25
N GLU A 548 -38.34 8.32 -77.68
CA GLU A 548 -38.93 8.70 -78.96
C GLU A 548 -37.92 9.48 -79.82
N LEU A 549 -37.40 8.76 -80.81
CA LEU A 549 -37.02 9.11 -82.20
C LEU A 549 -36.21 10.38 -82.50
#